data_AF-A0LRX1-F1
#
_entry.id   AF-A0LRX1-F1
#
_cell.length_a   1.000
_cell.length_b   1.000
_cell.length_c   1.000
_cell.angle_alpha   90.00
_cell.angle_beta   90.00
_cell.angle_gamma   90.00
#
_symmetry.space_group_name_H-M   'P 1'
#
loop_
_entity.id
_entity.type
_entity.pdbx_description
1 polymer ?
#
loop_
_entity_poly.entity_id
_entity_poly.type
_entity_poly.pdbx_seq_one_letter_code
_entity_poly.pdbx_strand_id
1 'polypeptide(L)'
;MTAFGPTDALVGVIMGSDSDWATMQHAAGALREFDVPHEVHVVSAHRTPQRMLDYAETAADRGLRVIIAGAGGAAHLPGMVASATLLPVIGVPVPLAYLDGLDSLLSIVQMPAGVPVATVGVGAARNAGLLAVRILAATDDALRARYREFQRTLAEQVVAKDHALGRRVAGDVAEV
;
A
#
# COMPACT_ATOMS: atom_id res chain seq x y z
N MET A 1 -8.18 15.12 22.40
CA MET A 1 -7.65 14.27 21.31
C MET A 1 -7.76 15.06 20.03
N THR A 2 -6.66 15.25 19.29
CA THR A 2 -6.67 16.04 18.06
C THR A 2 -7.32 15.24 16.94
N ALA A 3 -8.48 15.70 16.50
CA ALA A 3 -9.15 15.20 15.31
C ALA A 3 -8.22 15.31 14.09
N PHE A 4 -8.30 14.36 13.17
CA PHE A 4 -7.60 14.49 11.89
C PHE A 4 -8.23 15.64 11.11
N GLY A 5 -7.42 16.65 10.80
CA GLY A 5 -7.89 17.88 10.15
C GLY A 5 -8.27 17.68 8.68
N PRO A 6 -8.81 18.74 8.04
CA PRO A 6 -9.03 18.76 6.59
C PRO A 6 -7.74 18.41 5.83
N THR A 7 -7.89 17.72 4.70
CA THR A 7 -6.77 17.26 3.87
C THR A 7 -7.16 17.30 2.40
N ASP A 8 -6.20 17.55 1.52
CA ASP A 8 -6.35 17.37 0.07
C ASP A 8 -5.90 15.96 -0.37
N ALA A 9 -5.56 15.09 0.60
CA ALA A 9 -5.16 13.71 0.34
C ALA A 9 -6.31 12.89 -0.25
N LEU A 10 -6.00 12.06 -1.25
CA LEU A 10 -6.91 11.04 -1.78
C LEU A 10 -6.64 9.67 -1.15
N VAL A 11 -5.42 9.43 -0.67
CA VAL A 11 -5.00 8.16 -0.07
C VAL A 11 -4.43 8.37 1.32
N GLY A 12 -4.92 7.59 2.29
CA GLY A 12 -4.37 7.54 3.64
C GLY A 12 -3.37 6.41 3.77
N VAL A 13 -2.12 6.68 4.16
CA VAL A 13 -1.11 5.64 4.44
C VAL A 13 -0.88 5.57 5.94
N ILE A 14 -1.40 4.53 6.58
CA ILE A 14 -1.33 4.37 8.03
C ILE A 14 -0.55 3.12 8.43
N MET A 15 0.04 3.17 9.61
CA MET A 15 0.82 2.07 10.18
C MET A 15 0.74 2.01 11.69
N GLY A 16 0.89 0.80 12.24
CA GLY A 16 0.75 0.54 13.67
C GLY A 16 1.90 1.13 14.49
N SER A 17 3.09 1.22 13.91
CA SER A 17 4.32 1.75 14.53
C SER A 17 5.16 2.54 13.52
N ASP A 18 5.94 3.49 13.99
CA ASP A 18 6.93 4.22 13.18
C ASP A 18 7.99 3.29 12.56
N SER A 19 8.37 2.21 13.23
CA SER A 19 9.26 1.17 12.69
C SER A 19 8.74 0.54 11.38
N ASP A 20 7.42 0.52 11.17
CA ASP A 20 6.82 0.00 9.93
C ASP A 20 7.10 0.91 8.73
N TRP A 21 7.53 2.16 8.97
CA TRP A 21 7.80 3.15 7.92
C TRP A 21 8.86 2.68 6.91
N ALA A 22 9.86 1.91 7.36
CA ALA A 22 10.87 1.34 6.47
C ALA A 22 10.25 0.52 5.32
N THR A 23 9.12 -0.14 5.59
CA THR A 23 8.30 -0.84 4.59
C THR A 23 7.30 0.10 3.93
N MET A 24 6.52 0.82 4.73
CA MET A 24 5.35 1.58 4.25
C MET A 24 5.70 2.80 3.40
N GLN A 25 6.92 3.34 3.51
CA GLN A 25 7.40 4.42 2.64
C GLN A 25 7.35 4.07 1.15
N HIS A 26 7.40 2.78 0.80
CA HIS A 26 7.31 2.33 -0.59
C HIS A 26 5.90 2.52 -1.17
N ALA A 27 4.85 2.48 -0.34
CA ALA A 27 3.50 2.86 -0.76
C ALA A 27 3.43 4.35 -1.10
N ALA A 28 3.93 5.21 -0.19
CA ALA A 28 4.03 6.65 -0.43
C ALA A 28 4.88 6.98 -1.66
N GLY A 29 5.99 6.25 -1.88
CA GLY A 29 6.82 6.38 -3.07
C GLY A 29 6.06 6.09 -4.37
N ALA A 30 5.27 5.01 -4.41
CA ALA A 30 4.41 4.71 -5.56
C ALA A 30 3.35 5.79 -5.77
N LEU A 31 2.72 6.31 -4.71
CA LEU A 31 1.73 7.39 -4.84
C LEU A 31 2.35 8.67 -5.42
N ARG A 32 3.57 9.02 -5.01
CA ARG A 32 4.33 10.16 -5.58
C ARG A 32 4.64 9.99 -7.06
N GLU A 33 4.99 8.78 -7.51
CA GLU A 33 5.26 8.48 -8.93
C GLU A 33 4.06 8.83 -9.85
N PHE A 34 2.85 8.80 -9.28
CA PHE A 34 1.60 9.09 -9.97
C PHE A 34 0.96 10.43 -9.59
N ASP A 35 1.68 11.27 -8.84
CA ASP A 35 1.18 12.54 -8.27
C ASP A 35 -0.16 12.40 -7.54
N VAL A 36 -0.34 11.28 -6.81
CA VAL A 36 -1.53 11.08 -5.98
C VAL A 36 -1.31 11.71 -4.61
N PRO A 37 -2.10 12.73 -4.21
CA PRO A 37 -2.03 13.33 -2.88
C PRO A 37 -2.31 12.30 -1.80
N HIS A 38 -1.47 12.27 -0.76
CA HIS A 38 -1.61 11.31 0.32
C HIS A 38 -1.14 11.87 1.65
N GLU A 39 -1.69 11.34 2.73
CA GLU A 39 -1.27 11.60 4.10
C GLU A 39 -0.62 10.36 4.72
N VAL A 40 0.24 10.57 5.72
CA VAL A 40 0.95 9.49 6.41
C VAL A 40 0.77 9.65 7.92
N HIS A 41 0.31 8.61 8.61
CA HIS A 41 0.12 8.65 10.06
C HIS A 41 0.47 7.34 10.76
N VAL A 42 0.96 7.45 12.00
CA VAL A 42 1.00 6.32 12.93
C VAL A 42 -0.35 6.22 13.64
N VAL A 43 -1.02 5.08 13.46
CA VAL A 43 -2.36 4.76 13.97
C VAL A 43 -2.33 3.32 14.46
N SER A 44 -2.38 3.12 15.78
CA SER A 44 -2.21 1.78 16.38
C SER A 44 -3.55 1.22 16.84
N ALA A 45 -4.00 0.13 16.21
CA ALA A 45 -5.23 -0.57 16.61
C ALA A 45 -5.19 -1.05 18.08
N HIS A 46 -4.02 -1.47 18.57
CA HIS A 46 -3.88 -2.00 19.92
C HIS A 46 -3.61 -0.94 20.98
N ARG A 47 -2.84 0.11 20.64
CA ARG A 47 -2.37 1.12 21.63
C ARG A 47 -3.22 2.38 21.64
N THR A 48 -3.84 2.73 20.52
CA THR A 48 -4.67 3.93 20.38
C THR A 48 -5.97 3.61 19.62
N PRO A 49 -6.79 2.65 20.09
CA PRO A 49 -7.97 2.16 19.37
C PRO A 49 -8.96 3.27 19.02
N GLN A 50 -9.24 4.20 19.93
CA GLN A 50 -10.15 5.31 19.64
C GLN A 50 -9.62 6.21 18.51
N ARG A 51 -8.31 6.52 18.51
CA ARG A 51 -7.69 7.28 17.40
C ARG A 51 -7.81 6.56 16.07
N MET A 52 -7.75 5.23 16.08
CA MET A 52 -7.92 4.40 14.88
C MET A 52 -9.36 4.44 14.37
N LEU A 53 -10.34 4.35 15.27
CA LEU A 53 -11.76 4.54 14.93
C LEU A 53 -12.03 5.94 14.39
N ASP A 54 -11.58 6.98 15.10
CA ASP A 54 -11.72 8.38 14.68
C ASP A 54 -11.13 8.60 13.28
N TYR A 55 -9.99 7.96 12.96
CA TYR A 55 -9.38 8.02 11.62
C TYR A 55 -10.28 7.39 10.55
N ALA A 56 -10.74 6.16 10.80
CA ALA A 56 -11.49 5.36 9.84
C ALA A 56 -12.88 5.94 9.55
N GLU A 57 -13.60 6.35 10.60
CA GLU A 57 -14.96 6.90 10.51
C GLU A 57 -14.99 8.23 9.76
N THR A 58 -13.99 9.09 9.98
CA THR A 58 -13.93 10.42 9.36
C THR A 58 -13.22 10.44 8.00
N ALA A 59 -12.55 9.36 7.60
CA ALA A 59 -11.71 9.34 6.40
C ALA A 59 -12.45 9.79 5.13
N ALA A 60 -13.65 9.25 4.90
CA ALA A 60 -14.46 9.56 3.72
C ALA A 60 -14.90 11.03 3.70
N ASP A 61 -15.35 11.55 4.85
CA ASP A 61 -15.80 12.94 4.99
C ASP A 61 -14.66 13.94 4.79
N ARG A 62 -13.42 13.53 5.08
CA ARG A 62 -12.20 14.33 4.82
C ARG A 62 -11.73 14.25 3.37
N GLY A 63 -12.39 13.48 2.50
CA GLY A 63 -12.09 13.39 1.07
C GLY A 63 -11.21 12.20 0.66
N LEU A 64 -10.79 11.36 1.61
CA LEU A 64 -10.04 10.14 1.27
C LEU A 64 -10.90 9.19 0.44
N ARG A 65 -10.22 8.46 -0.44
CA ARG A 65 -10.83 7.52 -1.39
C ARG A 65 -10.32 6.09 -1.22
N VAL A 66 -9.11 5.92 -0.66
CA VAL A 66 -8.49 4.63 -0.37
C VAL A 66 -7.66 4.76 0.92
N ILE A 67 -7.65 3.72 1.74
CA ILE A 67 -6.73 3.62 2.88
C ILE A 67 -5.77 2.46 2.65
N ILE A 68 -4.48 2.69 2.86
CA ILE A 68 -3.43 1.68 2.90
C ILE A 68 -2.99 1.53 4.36
N ALA A 69 -3.14 0.33 4.92
CA ALA A 69 -2.82 0.05 6.31
C ALA A 69 -1.73 -1.03 6.42
N GLY A 70 -0.63 -0.71 7.09
CA GLY A 70 0.47 -1.64 7.39
C GLY A 70 0.47 -2.08 8.85
N ALA A 71 0.63 -3.38 9.09
CA ALA A 71 0.85 -3.92 10.43
C ALA A 71 1.58 -5.27 10.39
N GLY A 72 2.30 -5.59 11.46
CA GLY A 72 3.02 -6.84 11.64
C GLY A 72 2.50 -7.70 12.80
N GLY A 73 2.76 -9.01 12.75
CA GLY A 73 2.39 -9.98 13.79
C GLY A 73 0.89 -10.24 13.82
N ALA A 74 0.25 -10.03 14.98
CA ALA A 74 -1.20 -9.99 15.11
C ALA A 74 -1.76 -8.70 14.47
N ALA A 75 -1.71 -8.63 13.15
CA ALA A 75 -1.81 -7.42 12.34
C ALA A 75 -3.27 -6.93 12.16
N HIS A 76 -3.89 -6.45 13.23
CA HIS A 76 -5.32 -6.09 13.23
C HIS A 76 -5.67 -4.74 12.59
N LEU A 77 -4.69 -3.87 12.32
CA LEU A 77 -4.97 -2.51 11.84
C LEU A 77 -5.82 -2.48 10.55
N PRO A 78 -5.50 -3.24 9.48
CA PRO A 78 -6.27 -3.18 8.24
C PRO A 78 -7.72 -3.64 8.42
N GLY A 79 -7.93 -4.75 9.13
CA GLY A 79 -9.27 -5.30 9.36
C GLY A 79 -10.14 -4.40 10.24
N MET A 80 -9.57 -3.82 11.30
CA MET A 80 -10.30 -2.90 12.18
C MET A 80 -10.68 -1.60 11.46
N VAL A 81 -9.77 -1.04 10.66
CA VAL A 81 -10.07 0.15 9.85
C VAL A 81 -11.17 -0.15 8.83
N ALA A 82 -11.11 -1.30 8.16
CA ALA A 82 -12.14 -1.73 7.22
C ALA A 82 -13.51 -1.92 7.88
N SER A 83 -13.56 -2.28 9.16
CA SER A 83 -14.82 -2.42 9.91
C SER A 83 -15.49 -1.09 10.26
N ALA A 84 -14.74 0.01 10.19
CA ALA A 84 -15.16 1.34 10.63
C ALA A 84 -15.23 2.38 9.48
N THR A 85 -15.06 1.95 8.23
CA THR A 85 -15.11 2.84 7.06
C THR A 85 -15.77 2.18 5.86
N LEU A 86 -16.36 2.98 4.98
CA LEU A 86 -16.90 2.51 3.70
C LEU A 86 -15.85 2.53 2.58
N LEU A 87 -14.68 3.11 2.84
CA LEU A 87 -13.60 3.19 1.87
C LEU A 87 -12.93 1.83 1.65
N PRO A 88 -12.42 1.55 0.45
CA PRO A 88 -11.56 0.39 0.24
C PRO A 88 -10.30 0.49 1.09
N VAL A 89 -10.02 -0.58 1.85
CA VAL A 89 -8.81 -0.72 2.67
C VAL A 89 -7.89 -1.76 2.05
N ILE A 90 -6.64 -1.35 1.82
CA ILE A 90 -5.55 -2.20 1.32
C ILE A 90 -4.66 -2.56 2.51
N GLY A 91 -4.52 -3.86 2.77
CA GLY A 91 -3.69 -4.37 3.86
C GLY A 91 -2.28 -4.74 3.38
N VAL A 92 -1.25 -4.22 4.06
CA VAL A 92 0.15 -4.60 3.86
C VAL A 92 0.62 -5.43 5.06
N PRO A 93 0.85 -6.74 4.88
CA PRO A 93 1.48 -7.56 5.91
C PRO A 93 2.94 -7.14 6.09
N VAL A 94 3.29 -6.53 7.22
CA VAL A 94 4.67 -6.14 7.52
C VAL A 94 5.37 -7.34 8.15
N PRO A 95 6.51 -7.82 7.60
CA PRO A 95 7.26 -8.90 8.22
C PRO A 95 7.91 -8.42 9.53
N LEU A 96 7.84 -9.25 10.56
CA LEU A 96 8.57 -9.05 11.82
C LEU A 96 9.79 -9.99 11.86
N ALA A 97 10.47 -10.04 13.02
CA ALA A 97 11.68 -10.84 13.20
C ALA A 97 11.46 -12.36 13.05
N TYR A 98 10.22 -12.84 13.24
CA TYR A 98 9.88 -14.25 13.16
C TYR A 98 8.74 -14.47 12.16
N LEU A 99 8.62 -15.72 11.69
CA LEU A 99 7.55 -16.21 10.80
C LEU A 99 7.49 -15.56 9.41
N ASP A 100 8.49 -14.75 9.04
CA ASP A 100 8.61 -14.08 7.73
C ASP A 100 7.33 -13.36 7.27
N GLY A 101 6.53 -12.87 8.24
CA GLY A 101 5.26 -12.20 7.99
C GLY A 101 4.08 -13.11 7.62
N LEU A 102 4.18 -14.43 7.78
CA LEU A 102 3.05 -15.36 7.63
C LEU A 102 1.92 -15.06 8.62
N ASP A 103 2.28 -14.73 9.86
CA ASP A 103 1.36 -14.29 10.90
C ASP A 103 0.66 -12.98 10.53
N SER A 104 1.40 -11.99 10.04
CA SER A 104 0.86 -10.74 9.50
C SER A 104 -0.09 -11.02 8.33
N LEU A 105 0.30 -11.90 7.41
CA LEU A 105 -0.47 -12.21 6.21
C LEU A 105 -1.82 -12.82 6.58
N LEU A 106 -1.82 -13.87 7.39
CA LEU A 106 -3.04 -14.56 7.80
C LEU A 106 -3.94 -13.68 8.66
N SER A 107 -3.36 -12.82 9.50
CA SER A 107 -4.13 -11.85 10.32
C SER A 107 -4.87 -10.80 9.47
N ILE A 108 -4.39 -10.51 8.26
CA ILE A 108 -4.96 -9.48 7.38
C ILE A 108 -5.88 -10.09 6.32
N VAL A 109 -5.48 -11.19 5.68
CA VAL A 109 -6.20 -11.73 4.50
C VAL A 109 -7.44 -12.56 4.86
N GLN A 110 -7.47 -13.19 6.03
CA GLN A 110 -8.54 -14.12 6.43
C GLN A 110 -9.73 -13.41 7.07
N MET A 111 -10.12 -12.24 6.56
CA MET A 111 -11.31 -11.54 7.03
C MET A 111 -12.58 -12.39 6.79
N PRO A 112 -13.50 -12.46 7.76
CA PRO A 112 -14.78 -13.13 7.55
C PRO A 112 -15.65 -12.38 6.53
N ALA A 113 -16.69 -13.04 6.04
CA ALA A 113 -17.63 -12.44 5.11
C ALA A 113 -18.27 -11.16 5.69
N GLY A 114 -18.31 -10.09 4.89
CA GLY A 114 -18.94 -8.81 5.23
C GLY A 114 -17.97 -7.63 5.37
N VAL A 115 -16.71 -7.86 5.76
CA VAL A 115 -15.72 -6.79 5.98
C VAL A 115 -14.43 -7.11 5.19
N PRO A 116 -14.37 -6.77 3.90
CA PRO A 116 -13.24 -7.15 3.05
C PRO A 116 -12.00 -6.26 3.28
N VAL A 117 -10.82 -6.85 3.11
CA VAL A 117 -9.53 -6.14 2.99
C VAL A 117 -8.83 -6.61 1.72
N ALA A 118 -8.32 -5.68 0.93
CA ALA A 118 -7.51 -5.99 -0.24
C ALA A 118 -6.06 -6.22 0.17
N THR A 119 -5.68 -7.47 0.43
CA THR A 119 -4.33 -7.80 0.94
C THR A 119 -3.32 -7.96 -0.19
N VAL A 120 -2.17 -7.26 -0.08
CA VAL A 120 -1.02 -7.46 -0.97
C VAL A 120 -0.02 -8.45 -0.37
N GLY A 121 1.02 -8.83 -1.12
CA GLY A 121 2.09 -9.70 -0.62
C GLY A 121 2.81 -9.11 0.61
N VAL A 122 3.46 -9.99 1.38
CA VAL A 122 4.25 -9.58 2.57
C VAL A 122 5.32 -8.55 2.17
N GLY A 123 5.38 -7.44 2.91
CA GLY A 123 6.30 -6.33 2.66
C GLY A 123 6.02 -5.54 1.38
N ALA A 124 5.00 -5.91 0.59
CA ALA A 124 4.75 -5.36 -0.75
C ALA A 124 4.03 -4.00 -0.72
N ALA A 125 4.46 -3.07 0.14
CA ALA A 125 3.87 -1.74 0.27
C ALA A 125 3.86 -0.96 -1.06
N ARG A 126 4.87 -1.13 -1.92
CA ARG A 126 4.85 -0.54 -3.28
C ARG A 126 3.62 -0.99 -4.07
N ASN A 127 3.28 -2.28 -4.00
CA ASN A 127 2.10 -2.82 -4.68
C ASN A 127 0.80 -2.30 -4.07
N ALA A 128 0.77 -2.01 -2.76
CA ALA A 128 -0.39 -1.35 -2.15
C ALA A 128 -0.59 0.07 -2.70
N GLY A 129 0.48 0.85 -2.87
CA GLY A 129 0.42 2.15 -3.53
C GLY A 129 -0.06 2.05 -4.98
N LEU A 130 0.48 1.10 -5.76
CA LEU A 130 0.02 0.86 -7.13
C LEU A 130 -1.43 0.39 -7.21
N LEU A 131 -1.90 -0.42 -6.25
CA LEU A 131 -3.28 -0.86 -6.19
C LEU A 131 -4.22 0.31 -5.88
N ALA A 132 -3.84 1.22 -4.97
CA ALA A 132 -4.58 2.46 -4.74
C ALA A 132 -4.67 3.32 -6.00
N VAL A 133 -3.56 3.48 -6.74
CA VAL A 133 -3.55 4.17 -8.05
C VAL A 133 -4.53 3.52 -9.02
N ARG A 134 -4.54 2.18 -9.13
CA ARG A 134 -5.50 1.47 -10.01
C ARG A 134 -6.95 1.68 -9.60
N ILE A 135 -7.25 1.70 -8.30
CA ILE A 135 -8.60 1.96 -7.78
C ILE A 135 -9.05 3.37 -8.19
N LEU A 136 -8.21 4.39 -8.00
CA LEU A 136 -8.52 5.76 -8.41
C LEU A 136 -8.68 5.88 -9.93
N ALA A 137 -7.77 5.27 -10.70
CA ALA A 137 -7.77 5.25 -12.17
C ALA A 137 -8.99 4.54 -12.78
N ALA A 138 -9.77 3.78 -12.00
CA ALA A 138 -11.04 3.24 -12.47
C ALA A 138 -12.00 4.35 -12.90
N THR A 139 -11.91 5.53 -12.28
CA THR A 139 -12.78 6.69 -12.56
C THR A 139 -12.03 7.96 -13.00
N ASP A 140 -10.71 7.95 -12.96
CA ASP A 140 -9.85 9.06 -13.42
C ASP A 140 -9.12 8.67 -14.72
N ASP A 141 -9.50 9.29 -15.84
CA ASP A 141 -8.95 9.00 -17.17
C ASP A 141 -7.47 9.42 -17.32
N ALA A 142 -7.06 10.51 -16.67
CA ALA A 142 -5.68 10.98 -16.72
C ALA A 142 -4.77 10.03 -15.95
N LEU A 143 -5.19 9.62 -14.74
CA LEU A 143 -4.47 8.64 -13.94
C LEU A 143 -4.42 7.27 -14.63
N ARG A 144 -5.50 6.89 -15.32
CA ARG A 144 -5.54 5.66 -16.13
C ARG A 144 -4.54 5.68 -17.28
N ALA A 145 -4.39 6.81 -17.98
CA ALA A 145 -3.40 6.97 -19.03
C ALA A 145 -1.97 6.84 -18.48
N ARG A 146 -1.66 7.48 -17.35
CA ARG A 146 -0.37 7.35 -16.66
C ARG A 146 -0.07 5.90 -16.26
N TYR A 147 -1.07 5.19 -15.75
CA TYR A 147 -0.90 3.78 -15.35
C TYR A 147 -0.64 2.86 -16.55
N ARG A 148 -1.31 3.09 -17.68
CA ARG A 148 -1.03 2.34 -18.93
C ARG A 148 0.40 2.57 -19.41
N GLU A 149 0.86 3.81 -19.35
CA GLU A 149 2.22 4.19 -19.72
C GLU A 149 3.28 3.52 -18.82
N PHE A 150 3.03 3.50 -17.51
CA PHE A 150 3.84 2.76 -16.56
C PHE A 150 3.93 1.26 -16.91
N GLN A 151 2.80 0.62 -17.25
CA GLN A 151 2.80 -0.79 -17.67
C GLN A 151 3.59 -1.04 -18.96
N ARG A 152 3.49 -0.12 -19.94
CA ARG A 152 4.29 -0.18 -21.17
C ARG A 152 5.78 -0.12 -20.86
N THR A 153 6.18 0.83 -20.01
CA THR A 153 7.58 1.00 -19.59
C THR A 153 8.12 -0.24 -18.86
N LEU A 154 7.32 -0.88 -18.00
CA LEU A 154 7.70 -2.15 -17.36
C LEU A 154 7.98 -3.26 -18.38
N ALA A 155 7.12 -3.40 -19.41
CA ALA A 155 7.32 -4.39 -20.45
C ALA A 155 8.61 -4.14 -21.24
N GLU A 156 8.89 -2.88 -21.58
CA GLU A 156 10.12 -2.48 -22.27
C GLU A 156 11.37 -2.77 -21.44
N GLN A 157 11.31 -2.52 -20.12
CA GLN A 157 12.41 -2.86 -19.22
C GLN A 157 12.68 -4.37 -19.16
N VAL A 158 11.65 -5.20 -19.21
CA VAL A 158 11.81 -6.67 -19.23
C VAL A 158 12.50 -7.10 -20.53
N VAL A 159 12.04 -6.62 -21.68
CA VAL A 159 12.65 -6.93 -22.98
C VAL A 159 14.11 -6.46 -23.04
N ALA A 160 14.40 -5.25 -22.54
CA ALA A 160 15.77 -4.75 -22.48
C ALA A 160 16.68 -5.59 -21.58
N LYS A 161 16.16 -6.07 -20.44
CA LYS A 161 16.89 -6.96 -19.53
C LYS A 161 17.15 -8.34 -20.13
N ASP A 162 16.18 -8.88 -20.87
CA ASP A 162 16.33 -10.15 -21.59
C ASP A 162 17.45 -10.08 -22.64
N HIS A 163 17.44 -9.04 -23.49
CA HIS A 163 18.53 -8.82 -24.44
C HIS A 163 19.90 -8.63 -23.76
N ALA A 164 19.94 -7.92 -22.62
CA ALA A 164 21.18 -7.76 -21.86
C ALA A 164 21.68 -9.09 -21.27
N LEU A 165 20.78 -9.95 -20.80
CA LEU A 165 21.12 -11.29 -20.32
C LEU A 165 21.64 -12.17 -21.46
N GLY A 166 20.98 -12.15 -22.63
CA GLY A 166 21.42 -12.88 -23.81
C GLY A 166 22.86 -12.56 -24.22
N ARG A 167 23.24 -11.27 -24.23
CA ARG A 167 24.63 -10.85 -24.50
C ARG A 167 25.63 -11.38 -23.47
N ARG A 168 25.26 -11.35 -22.18
CA ARG A 168 26.12 -11.87 -21.09
C ARG A 168 26.34 -13.38 -21.20
N VAL A 169 25.29 -14.13 -21.55
CA VAL A 169 25.35 -15.60 -21.70
C VAL A 169 26.13 -16.01 -22.96
N ALA A 170 26.04 -15.23 -24.05
CA ALA A 170 26.73 -15.50 -25.31
C ALA A 170 28.25 -15.26 -25.27
N GLY A 171 28.80 -14.78 -24.15
CA GLY A 171 30.26 -14.63 -23.96
C GLY A 171 30.84 -13.27 -24.35
N ASP A 172 30.02 -12.24 -24.55
CA ASP A 172 30.51 -10.86 -24.76
C ASP A 172 30.91 -10.18 -23.44
N VAL A 173 31.85 -10.80 -22.73
CA VAL A 173 32.79 -10.08 -21.86
C VAL A 173 34.17 -10.41 -22.39
N ALA A 174 34.68 -9.54 -23.25
CA ALA A 174 36.11 -9.36 -23.35
C ALA A 174 36.60 -8.96 -21.95
N GLU A 175 37.30 -9.87 -21.28
CA GLU A 175 38.25 -9.48 -20.26
C GLU A 175 39.31 -8.60 -20.93
N VAL A 176 39.27 -7.29 -20.65
CA VAL A 176 40.43 -6.40 -20.60
C VAL A 176 40.27 -5.47 -19.42
#